data_AF-A0A0C9V6L2-F1
#
_entry.id   AF-A0A0C9V6L2-F1
#
_cell.length_a   1.000
_cell.length_b   1.000
_cell.length_c   1.000
_cell.angle_alpha   90.00
_cell.angle_beta   90.00
_cell.angle_gamma   90.00
#
_symmetry.space_group_name_H-M   'P 1'
#
loop_
_entity.id
_entity.type
_entity.pdbx_description
1 polymer ?
#
loop_
_entity_poly.entity_id
_entity_poly.type
_entity_poly.pdbx_seq_one_letter_code
_entity_poly.pdbx_strand_id
1 'polypeptide(L)'
;MHKELNTIKGGAAAIRELWIKLGIEGPMKYFNKDNLAAYHVGDEASRTRAMDASQSGAVKLTSLSGSLFNHKDDQKGHQGSLAIFFEGKTGRFVRFPDTSNTRYQSHCEAAAELIVHLDLYIAFLEEIKEKKDNRTFNNLELNVYQGLQDLPTLSAMAVLALFANTVSHPYMR
;
A
#
# COMPACT_ATOMS: atom_id res chain seq x y z
N MET A 1 14.77 -4.94 13.95
CA MET A 1 16.08 -5.61 13.74
C MET A 1 16.67 -5.16 12.40
N HIS A 2 17.90 -4.64 12.34
CA HIS A 2 18.47 -4.03 11.11
C HIS A 2 18.64 -5.03 9.94
N LYS A 3 18.83 -6.32 10.22
CA LYS A 3 19.00 -7.36 9.18
C LYS A 3 17.73 -7.56 8.35
N GLU A 4 16.58 -7.59 9.00
CA GLU A 4 15.30 -7.80 8.32
C GLU A 4 14.92 -6.62 7.43
N LEU A 5 15.15 -5.40 7.92
CA LEU A 5 15.09 -4.17 7.14
C LEU A 5 15.86 -4.31 5.82
N ASN A 6 17.11 -4.78 5.90
CA ASN A 6 17.96 -4.97 4.73
C ASN A 6 17.42 -6.06 3.79
N THR A 7 16.89 -7.16 4.34
CA THR A 7 16.28 -8.23 3.54
C THR A 7 15.07 -7.73 2.75
N ILE A 8 14.17 -6.98 3.38
CA ILE A 8 12.98 -6.43 2.70
C ILE A 8 13.39 -5.40 1.64
N LYS A 9 14.34 -4.51 1.95
CA LYS A 9 14.85 -3.53 0.97
C LYS A 9 15.49 -4.21 -0.24
N GLY A 10 16.34 -5.21 0.01
CA GLY A 10 16.98 -5.99 -1.06
C GLY A 10 15.98 -6.80 -1.88
N GLY A 11 15.03 -7.46 -1.22
CA GLY A 11 13.98 -8.24 -1.87
C GLY A 11 13.07 -7.38 -2.76
N ALA A 12 12.65 -6.20 -2.29
CA ALA A 12 11.87 -5.27 -3.08
C ALA A 12 12.62 -4.77 -4.32
N ALA A 13 13.93 -4.51 -4.20
CA ALA A 13 14.78 -4.15 -5.34
C ALA A 13 14.91 -5.30 -6.34
N ALA A 14 15.17 -6.51 -5.86
CA ALA A 14 15.32 -7.71 -6.70
C ALA A 14 14.02 -8.05 -7.45
N ILE A 15 12.85 -7.93 -6.81
CA ILE A 15 11.55 -8.13 -7.48
C ILE A 15 11.38 -7.11 -8.61
N ARG A 16 11.72 -5.84 -8.37
CA ARG A 16 11.63 -4.79 -9.40
C ARG A 16 12.53 -5.10 -10.61
N GLU A 17 13.77 -5.53 -10.37
CA GLU A 17 14.70 -5.93 -11.43
C GLU A 17 14.22 -7.18 -12.18
N LEU A 18 13.58 -8.12 -11.48
CA LEU A 18 13.01 -9.33 -12.07
C LEU A 18 11.92 -9.00 -13.09
N TRP A 19 10.99 -8.09 -12.77
CA TRP A 19 9.94 -7.66 -13.71
C TRP A 19 10.56 -7.11 -15.02
N ILE A 20 11.57 -6.25 -14.90
CA ILE A 20 12.30 -5.67 -16.04
C ILE A 20 12.98 -6.78 -16.85
N LYS A 21 13.69 -7.69 -16.19
CA LYS A 21 14.42 -8.79 -16.83
C LYS A 21 13.49 -9.74 -17.59
N LEU A 22 12.29 -9.99 -17.05
CA LEU A 22 11.30 -10.86 -17.68
C LEU A 22 10.47 -10.14 -18.75
N GLY A 23 10.60 -8.80 -18.88
CA GLY A 23 9.80 -8.01 -19.82
C GLY A 23 8.31 -8.02 -19.49
N ILE A 24 7.95 -8.24 -18.23
CA ILE A 24 6.55 -8.25 -17.76
C ILE A 24 6.23 -6.90 -17.12
N GLU A 25 5.00 -6.44 -17.30
CA GLU A 25 4.52 -5.22 -16.66
C GLU A 25 4.62 -5.32 -15.14
N GLY A 26 5.36 -4.38 -14.53
CA GLY A 26 5.56 -4.32 -13.10
C GLY A 26 4.44 -3.54 -12.38
N PRO A 27 4.57 -3.38 -11.06
CA PRO A 27 3.62 -2.64 -10.24
C PRO A 27 3.33 -1.22 -10.74
N MET A 28 2.06 -0.80 -10.64
CA MET A 28 1.63 0.54 -11.02
C MET A 28 2.36 1.63 -10.23
N LYS A 29 2.47 2.82 -10.84
CA LYS A 29 3.06 4.01 -10.20
C LYS A 29 2.02 4.73 -9.35
N TYR A 30 2.38 5.07 -8.12
CA TYR A 30 1.56 5.88 -7.22
C TYR A 30 1.98 7.35 -7.31
N PHE A 31 1.26 8.12 -8.11
CA PHE A 31 1.56 9.54 -8.31
C PHE A 31 1.03 10.38 -7.13
N ASN A 32 1.83 11.34 -6.66
CA ASN A 32 1.26 12.44 -5.87
C ASN A 32 0.46 13.38 -6.80
N LYS A 33 -0.30 14.33 -6.22
CA LYS A 33 -1.19 15.20 -6.98
C LYS A 33 -0.47 15.96 -8.11
N ASP A 34 0.73 16.46 -7.84
CA ASP A 34 1.52 17.26 -8.78
C ASP A 34 2.09 16.40 -9.91
N ASN A 35 2.66 15.24 -9.57
CA ASN A 35 3.17 14.29 -10.55
C ASN A 35 2.04 13.71 -11.40
N LEU A 36 0.84 13.52 -10.84
CA LEU A 36 -0.32 13.06 -11.58
C LEU A 36 -0.73 14.09 -12.65
N ALA A 37 -0.79 15.37 -12.27
CA ALA A 37 -1.06 16.46 -13.21
C ALA A 37 0.03 16.56 -14.28
N ALA A 38 1.30 16.49 -13.90
CA ALA A 38 2.43 16.50 -14.83
C ALA A 38 2.42 15.30 -15.79
N TYR A 39 2.00 14.12 -15.31
CA TYR A 39 1.91 12.92 -16.13
C TYR A 39 0.76 12.96 -17.15
N HIS A 40 -0.40 13.53 -16.80
CA HIS A 40 -1.55 13.58 -17.71
C HIS A 40 -1.53 14.77 -18.66
N VAL A 41 -1.07 15.94 -18.21
CA VAL A 41 -1.19 17.21 -18.95
C VAL A 41 0.17 17.72 -19.46
N GLY A 42 1.27 17.23 -18.90
CA GLY A 42 2.61 17.70 -19.22
C GLY A 42 3.16 17.26 -20.58
N ASP A 43 4.21 17.96 -21.00
CA ASP A 43 5.06 17.54 -22.12
C ASP A 43 5.79 16.22 -21.80
N GLU A 44 6.38 15.60 -22.82
CA GLU A 44 7.06 14.30 -22.68
C GLU A 44 8.12 14.32 -21.58
N ALA A 45 8.90 15.40 -21.49
CA ALA A 45 9.90 15.57 -20.44
C ALA A 45 9.28 15.59 -19.03
N SER A 46 8.14 16.25 -18.85
CA SER A 46 7.43 16.28 -17.57
C SER A 46 6.78 14.96 -17.21
N ARG A 47 6.27 14.21 -18.19
CA ARG A 47 5.73 12.86 -17.96
C ARG A 47 6.81 11.89 -17.51
N THR A 48 7.97 11.92 -18.17
CA THR A 48 9.13 11.09 -17.78
C THR A 48 9.62 11.46 -16.38
N ARG A 49 9.76 12.75 -16.08
CA ARG A 49 10.11 13.21 -14.72
C ARG A 49 9.11 12.74 -13.65
N ALA A 50 7.82 12.82 -13.94
CA ALA A 50 6.76 12.36 -13.03
C ALA A 50 6.82 10.84 -12.81
N MET A 51 7.05 10.07 -13.88
CA MET A 51 7.24 8.61 -13.81
C MET A 51 8.43 8.22 -12.95
N ASP A 52 9.57 8.90 -13.14
CA ASP A 52 10.81 8.62 -12.42
C ASP A 52 10.71 9.00 -10.93
N ALA A 53 10.06 10.12 -10.63
CA ALA A 53 9.87 10.59 -9.25
C ALA A 53 8.85 9.75 -8.46
N SER A 54 7.92 9.08 -9.14
CA SER A 54 6.88 8.27 -8.50
C SER A 54 7.36 6.89 -8.08
N GLN A 55 6.95 6.46 -6.89
CA GLN A 55 7.24 5.13 -6.35
C GLN A 55 6.15 4.13 -6.75
N SER A 56 6.47 2.83 -6.71
CA SER A 56 5.53 1.74 -7.04
C SER A 56 5.70 0.55 -6.08
N GLY A 57 4.76 -0.40 -6.16
CA GLY A 57 4.85 -1.71 -5.50
C GLY A 57 4.47 -1.74 -4.01
N ALA A 58 4.57 -2.95 -3.46
CA ALA A 58 4.02 -3.34 -2.16
C ALA A 58 4.45 -2.45 -0.98
N VAL A 59 5.73 -2.12 -0.87
CA VAL A 59 6.24 -1.27 0.24
C VAL A 59 5.63 0.12 0.17
N LYS A 60 5.46 0.68 -1.04
CA LYS A 60 4.82 1.97 -1.20
C LYS A 60 3.33 1.89 -0.89
N LEU A 61 2.63 0.86 -1.37
CA LEU A 61 1.20 0.69 -1.10
C LEU A 61 0.92 0.56 0.40
N THR A 62 1.69 -0.27 1.11
CA THR A 62 1.54 -0.43 2.57
C THR A 62 1.80 0.88 3.31
N SER A 63 2.79 1.68 2.87
CA SER A 63 3.04 3.03 3.43
C SER A 63 1.86 4.00 3.20
N LEU A 64 1.27 4.00 2.01
CA LEU A 64 0.09 4.81 1.69
C LEU A 64 -1.13 4.34 2.50
N SER A 65 -1.28 3.02 2.63
CA SER A 65 -2.36 2.40 3.41
C SER A 65 -2.25 2.75 4.89
N GLY A 66 -1.04 2.74 5.49
CA GLY A 66 -0.89 3.20 6.87
C GLY A 66 -1.15 4.69 7.03
N SER A 67 -0.76 5.52 6.06
CA SER A 67 -1.15 6.95 6.04
C SER A 67 -2.67 7.15 5.98
N LEU A 68 -3.40 6.18 5.43
CA LEU A 68 -4.85 6.25 5.30
C LEU A 68 -5.58 5.61 6.48
N PHE A 69 -5.07 4.50 7.02
CA PHE A 69 -5.78 3.61 7.95
C PHE A 69 -5.21 3.59 9.37
N ASN A 70 -4.05 4.18 9.60
CA ASN A 70 -3.42 4.35 10.92
C ASN A 70 -2.50 5.57 10.89
N HIS A 71 -3.09 6.73 10.66
CA HIS A 71 -2.38 7.98 10.51
C HIS A 71 -1.91 8.48 11.89
N LYS A 72 -0.73 9.12 11.95
CA LYS A 72 -0.17 9.66 13.20
C LYS A 72 -1.05 10.73 13.87
N ASP A 73 -1.85 11.41 13.06
CA ASP A 73 -2.85 12.41 13.45
C ASP A 73 -4.21 11.77 13.17
N ASP A 74 -4.89 11.39 14.24
CA ASP A 74 -6.09 10.56 14.23
C ASP A 74 -7.31 11.24 13.60
N GLN A 75 -7.24 12.56 13.41
CA GLN A 75 -8.27 13.35 12.73
C GLN A 75 -8.18 13.30 11.21
N LYS A 76 -7.02 12.88 10.66
CA LYS A 76 -6.76 12.90 9.20
C LYS A 76 -6.91 11.55 8.52
N GLY A 77 -6.82 10.46 9.27
CA GLY A 77 -6.97 9.10 8.76
C GLY A 77 -8.40 8.59 8.84
N HIS A 78 -8.64 7.46 8.18
CA HIS A 78 -9.89 6.70 8.23
C HIS A 78 -9.89 5.63 9.32
N GLN A 79 -8.94 5.66 10.26
CA GLN A 79 -8.72 4.60 11.25
C GLN A 79 -9.92 4.29 12.15
N GLY A 80 -10.65 5.31 12.61
CA GLY A 80 -11.86 5.11 13.41
C GLY A 80 -13.00 4.50 12.58
N SER A 81 -13.24 5.05 11.39
CA SER A 81 -14.26 4.53 10.46
C SER A 81 -13.96 3.09 10.01
N LEU A 82 -12.68 2.77 9.78
CA LEU A 82 -12.23 1.44 9.42
C LEU A 82 -12.53 0.45 10.54
N ALA A 83 -12.19 0.80 11.78
CA ALA A 83 -12.43 -0.08 12.91
C ALA A 83 -13.92 -0.39 13.11
N ILE A 84 -14.79 0.63 13.00
CA ILE A 84 -16.25 0.45 13.07
C ILE A 84 -16.75 -0.42 11.92
N PHE A 85 -16.26 -0.20 10.70
CA PHE A 85 -16.63 -1.00 9.53
C PHE A 85 -16.24 -2.47 9.72
N PHE A 86 -15.00 -2.73 10.13
CA PHE A 86 -14.50 -4.08 10.38
C PHE A 86 -15.23 -4.78 11.52
N GLU A 87 -15.52 -4.08 12.62
CA GLU A 87 -16.30 -4.63 13.72
C GLU A 87 -17.72 -4.99 13.26
N GLY A 88 -18.37 -4.14 12.47
CA GLY A 88 -19.69 -4.42 11.89
C GLY A 88 -19.71 -5.61 10.91
N LYS A 89 -18.61 -5.88 10.20
CA LYS A 89 -18.51 -6.97 9.21
C LYS A 89 -18.00 -8.29 9.80
N THR A 90 -17.13 -8.23 10.79
CA THR A 90 -16.37 -9.39 11.28
C THR A 90 -16.58 -9.67 12.77
N GLY A 91 -17.22 -8.77 13.51
CA GLY A 91 -17.34 -8.82 14.97
C GLY A 91 -16.03 -8.57 15.70
N ARG A 92 -14.97 -8.11 15.01
CA ARG A 92 -13.65 -7.87 15.57
C ARG A 92 -13.22 -6.44 15.32
N PHE A 93 -12.69 -5.81 16.36
CA PHE A 93 -11.98 -4.57 16.24
C PHE A 93 -10.62 -4.81 15.57
N VAL A 94 -10.33 -4.08 14.49
CA VAL A 94 -9.06 -4.15 13.76
C VAL A 94 -8.32 -2.83 13.86
N ARG A 95 -7.00 -2.92 14.10
CA ARG A 95 -6.09 -1.79 14.00
C ARG A 95 -5.06 -2.07 12.92
N PHE A 96 -5.02 -1.21 11.91
CA PHE A 96 -4.06 -1.35 10.82
C PHE A 96 -2.61 -1.27 11.32
N PRO A 97 -1.68 -2.09 10.80
CA PRO A 97 -0.27 -2.07 11.23
C PRO A 97 0.39 -0.70 11.09
N ASP A 98 1.31 -0.40 11.99
CA ASP A 98 1.93 0.93 12.09
C ASP A 98 3.12 1.10 11.15
N THR A 99 2.82 1.36 9.87
CA THR A 99 3.83 1.61 8.83
C THR A 99 4.46 3.00 8.91
N SER A 100 4.02 3.85 9.83
CA SER A 100 4.54 5.20 10.02
C SER A 100 5.77 5.22 10.93
N ASN A 101 5.88 4.23 11.82
CA ASN A 101 7.05 4.00 12.65
C ASN A 101 8.13 3.23 11.89
N THR A 102 9.41 3.48 12.22
CA THR A 102 10.63 3.02 11.51
C THR A 102 10.91 1.51 11.60
N ARG A 103 9.88 0.67 11.65
CA ARG A 103 9.97 -0.79 11.77
C ARG A 103 9.52 -1.42 10.46
N TYR A 104 10.44 -1.83 9.59
CA TYR A 104 10.07 -2.45 8.31
C TYR A 104 9.23 -3.73 8.43
N GLN A 105 9.23 -4.37 9.59
CA GLN A 105 8.30 -5.43 9.98
C GLN A 105 6.83 -5.01 9.78
N SER A 106 6.49 -3.75 10.05
CA SER A 106 5.10 -3.28 9.92
C SER A 106 4.65 -3.22 8.46
N HIS A 107 5.56 -3.12 7.48
CA HIS A 107 5.19 -3.29 6.07
C HIS A 107 4.84 -4.74 5.72
N CYS A 108 5.54 -5.71 6.32
CA CYS A 108 5.22 -7.12 6.16
C CYS A 108 3.89 -7.48 6.83
N GLU A 109 3.65 -6.98 8.04
CA GLU A 109 2.37 -7.12 8.74
C GLU A 109 1.23 -6.43 7.97
N ALA A 110 1.45 -5.21 7.47
CA ALA A 110 0.48 -4.49 6.64
C ALA A 110 0.17 -5.24 5.35
N ALA A 111 1.18 -5.83 4.70
CA ALA A 111 0.97 -6.65 3.51
C ALA A 111 0.12 -7.89 3.81
N ALA A 112 0.37 -8.57 4.94
CA ALA A 112 -0.44 -9.71 5.37
C ALA A 112 -1.89 -9.30 5.66
N GLU A 113 -2.08 -8.22 6.43
CA GLU A 113 -3.40 -7.66 6.77
C GLU A 113 -4.21 -7.29 5.52
N LEU A 114 -3.61 -6.55 4.58
CA LEU A 114 -4.27 -6.14 3.35
C LEU A 114 -4.63 -7.32 2.45
N ILE A 115 -3.80 -8.36 2.38
CA ILE A 115 -4.08 -9.53 1.56
C ILE A 115 -5.21 -10.37 2.17
N VAL A 116 -5.18 -10.62 3.48
CA VAL A 116 -6.17 -11.46 4.15
C VAL A 116 -7.57 -10.82 4.09
N HIS A 117 -7.64 -9.50 4.20
CA HIS A 117 -8.90 -8.76 4.22
C HIS A 117 -9.11 -7.89 2.97
N LEU A 118 -8.53 -8.27 1.83
CA LEU A 118 -8.48 -7.46 0.61
C LEU A 118 -9.85 -6.90 0.21
N ASP A 119 -10.83 -7.79 0.10
CA ASP A 119 -12.20 -7.43 -0.30
C ASP A 119 -12.86 -6.46 0.69
N LEU A 120 -12.56 -6.59 1.99
CA LEU A 120 -13.09 -5.68 3.01
C LEU A 120 -12.48 -4.29 2.90
N TYR A 121 -11.18 -4.17 2.62
CA TYR A 121 -10.53 -2.87 2.41
C TYR A 121 -11.04 -2.17 1.14
N ILE A 122 -11.26 -2.93 0.06
CA ILE A 122 -11.84 -2.40 -1.19
C ILE A 122 -13.27 -1.91 -0.93
N ALA A 123 -14.12 -2.73 -0.32
CA ALA A 123 -15.50 -2.37 0.01
C ALA A 123 -15.58 -1.17 0.96
N PHE A 124 -14.66 -1.07 1.93
CA PHE A 124 -14.58 0.07 2.83
C PHE A 124 -14.27 1.37 2.09
N LEU A 125 -13.31 1.35 1.16
CA LEU A 125 -12.98 2.53 0.35
C LEU A 125 -14.16 2.96 -0.52
N GLU A 126 -14.89 2.01 -1.10
CA GLU A 126 -16.12 2.31 -1.86
C GLU A 126 -17.19 2.96 -0.97
N GLU A 127 -17.38 2.50 0.26
CA GLU A 127 -18.30 3.13 1.22
C GLU A 127 -17.86 4.55 1.59
N ILE A 128 -16.56 4.79 1.79
CA ILE A 128 -16.03 6.14 2.01
C ILE A 128 -16.32 7.05 0.82
N LYS A 129 -16.12 6.55 -0.41
CA LYS A 129 -16.40 7.30 -1.63
C LYS A 129 -17.87 7.69 -1.69
N GLU A 130 -18.79 6.75 -1.49
CA GLU A 130 -20.23 7.00 -1.58
C GLU A 130 -20.74 7.97 -0.50
N LYS A 131 -20.09 8.00 0.67
CA LYS A 131 -20.41 8.95 1.75
C LYS A 131 -20.02 10.41 1.45
N LYS A 132 -19.16 10.67 0.46
CA LYS A 132 -18.73 12.02 0.10
C LYS A 132 -19.75 12.70 -0.81
N ASP A 133 -19.96 14.00 -0.62
CA ASP A 133 -20.88 14.80 -1.44
C ASP A 133 -20.59 14.70 -2.94
N ASN A 134 -19.31 14.74 -3.31
CA ASN A 134 -18.87 14.66 -4.70
C ASN A 134 -18.69 13.22 -5.20
N ARG A 135 -18.82 12.21 -4.33
CA ARG A 135 -18.62 10.78 -4.61
C ARG A 135 -17.32 10.45 -5.35
N THR A 136 -16.24 11.16 -5.02
CA THR A 136 -14.91 10.93 -5.63
C THR A 136 -13.86 10.60 -4.57
N PHE A 137 -12.87 9.81 -4.98
CA PHE A 137 -11.67 9.58 -4.20
C PHE A 137 -10.76 10.81 -4.24
N ASN A 138 -10.12 11.11 -3.11
CA ASN A 138 -8.93 11.95 -3.15
C ASN A 138 -7.73 11.18 -3.74
N ASN A 139 -6.65 11.87 -4.05
CA ASN A 139 -5.47 11.25 -4.69
C ASN A 139 -4.87 10.08 -3.88
N LEU A 140 -4.85 10.19 -2.54
CA LEU A 140 -4.31 9.13 -1.68
C LEU A 140 -5.22 7.90 -1.69
N GLU A 141 -6.52 8.09 -1.50
CA GLU A 141 -7.52 7.02 -1.54
C GLU A 141 -7.54 6.31 -2.89
N LEU A 142 -7.46 7.06 -3.99
CA LEU A 142 -7.45 6.49 -5.34
C LEU A 142 -6.20 5.63 -5.56
N ASN A 143 -5.02 6.09 -5.15
CA ASN A 143 -3.80 5.31 -5.24
C ASN A 143 -3.88 4.01 -4.43
N VAL A 144 -4.45 4.06 -3.22
CA VAL A 144 -4.64 2.86 -2.39
C VAL A 144 -5.66 1.92 -3.04
N TYR A 145 -6.82 2.44 -3.46
CA TYR A 145 -7.87 1.66 -4.11
C TYR A 145 -7.39 0.95 -5.38
N GLN A 146 -6.66 1.65 -6.24
CA GLN A 146 -6.07 1.06 -7.45
C GLN A 146 -4.96 0.07 -7.12
N GLY A 147 -4.10 0.39 -6.13
CA GLY A 147 -3.02 -0.51 -5.72
C GLY A 147 -3.51 -1.82 -5.10
N LEU A 148 -4.67 -1.81 -4.42
CA LEU A 148 -5.31 -3.03 -3.92
C LEU A 148 -5.92 -3.91 -5.03
N GLN A 149 -5.98 -3.41 -6.27
CA GLN A 149 -6.45 -4.17 -7.43
C GLN A 149 -5.31 -4.50 -8.42
N ASP A 150 -4.12 -3.95 -8.19
CA ASP A 150 -2.96 -4.12 -9.06
C ASP A 150 -2.26 -5.47 -8.80
N LEU A 151 -2.48 -6.44 -9.70
CA LEU A 151 -1.96 -7.82 -9.56
C LEU A 151 -0.44 -7.90 -9.30
N PRO A 152 0.43 -7.16 -9.99
CA PRO A 152 1.87 -7.16 -9.67
C PRO A 152 2.16 -6.64 -8.25
N THR A 153 1.43 -5.62 -7.78
CA THR A 153 1.55 -5.16 -6.38
C THR A 153 1.06 -6.21 -5.40
N LEU A 154 -0.10 -6.82 -5.64
CA LEU A 154 -0.65 -7.90 -4.79
C LEU A 154 0.33 -9.08 -4.71
N SER A 155 0.94 -9.46 -5.83
CA SER A 155 1.95 -10.52 -5.88
C SER A 155 3.16 -10.19 -5.02
N ALA A 156 3.66 -8.95 -5.09
CA ALA A 156 4.77 -8.51 -4.25
C ALA A 156 4.39 -8.45 -2.75
N MET A 157 3.15 -8.03 -2.41
CA MET A 157 2.66 -8.08 -1.03
C MET A 157 2.58 -9.52 -0.52
N ALA A 158 2.18 -10.48 -1.36
CA ALA A 158 2.08 -11.89 -0.98
C ALA A 158 3.46 -12.45 -0.61
N VAL A 159 4.50 -12.05 -1.34
CA VAL A 159 5.89 -12.41 -1.01
C VAL A 159 6.32 -11.81 0.33
N LEU A 160 5.98 -10.53 0.61
CA LEU A 160 6.28 -9.91 1.91
C LEU A 160 5.58 -10.66 3.06
N ALA A 161 4.29 -10.96 2.91
CA ALA A 161 3.52 -11.69 3.91
C ALA A 161 4.07 -13.11 4.12
N LEU A 162 4.43 -13.81 3.04
CA LEU A 162 5.05 -15.14 3.12
C LEU A 162 6.39 -15.09 3.85
N PHE A 163 7.26 -14.14 3.50
CA PHE A 163 8.54 -13.95 4.17
C PHE A 163 8.36 -13.67 5.67
N ALA A 164 7.39 -12.83 6.04
CA ALA A 164 7.06 -12.54 7.43
C ALA A 164 6.77 -13.83 8.21
N ASN A 165 5.86 -14.65 7.68
CA ASN A 165 5.35 -15.83 8.37
C ASN A 165 6.32 -17.02 8.35
N THR A 166 7.16 -17.15 7.32
CA THR A 166 8.02 -18.33 7.12
C THR A 166 9.47 -18.13 7.56
N VAL A 167 9.96 -16.89 7.53
CA VAL A 167 11.37 -16.59 7.84
C VAL A 167 11.46 -15.64 9.02
N SER A 168 10.81 -14.48 8.94
CA SER A 168 11.01 -13.42 9.93
C SER A 168 10.47 -13.79 11.31
N HIS A 169 9.16 -13.97 11.45
CA HIS A 169 8.54 -14.25 12.74
C HIS A 169 9.08 -15.53 13.39
N PRO A 170 9.32 -16.64 12.66
CA PRO A 170 9.96 -17.82 13.24
C PRO A 170 11.39 -17.55 13.74
N TYR A 171 12.19 -16.77 13.02
CA TYR A 171 13.57 -16.45 13.42
C TYR A 171 13.65 -15.51 14.63
N MET A 172 12.60 -14.71 14.88
CA MET A 172 12.55 -13.77 16.02
C MET A 172 12.02 -14.39 17.32
N ARG A 173 11.53 -15.63 17.26
CA ARG A 173 11.11 -16.41 18.44
C ARG A 173 12.29 -17.16 19.02
#